data_AF-A0A838JQ70-F1
#
_entry.id   AF-A0A838JQ70-F1
#
_cell.length_a   1.000
_cell.length_b   1.000
_cell.length_c   1.000
_cell.angle_alpha   90.00
_cell.angle_beta   90.00
_cell.angle_gamma   90.00
#
_symmetry.space_group_name_H-M   'P 1'
#
loop_
_entity.id
_entity.type
_entity.pdbx_description
1 polymer ?
#
loop_
_entity_poly.entity_id
_entity_poly.type
_entity_poly.pdbx_seq_one_letter_code
_entity_poly.pdbx_strand_id
1 'polypeptide(L)'
;IGEELTAVPTPGHSPGHSSLLVSSGGEQAIVSGDAIVHPAQATEPTWNVHFDMDKEQAARTREMLLAWLEADGITVAAGHIPGSGFGRVVRDGGEDGRRYWLALEKRQETDLPGIDLSRGGRS
;
A
#
# COMPACT_ATOMS: atom_id res chain seq x y z
N ILE A 1 18.50 3.52 6.18
CA ILE A 1 17.40 3.59 5.18
C ILE A 1 17.81 4.67 4.20
N GLY A 2 17.76 4.42 2.89
CA GLY A 2 18.17 5.42 1.89
C GLY A 2 17.27 6.66 1.94
N GLU A 3 17.67 7.76 1.29
CA GLU A 3 16.90 9.02 1.30
C GLU A 3 15.46 8.87 0.77
N GLU A 4 15.20 7.84 -0.03
CA GLU A 4 13.90 7.52 -0.62
C GLU A 4 12.99 6.66 0.28
N LEU A 5 13.47 6.20 1.43
CA LEU A 5 12.77 5.23 2.28
C LEU A 5 12.48 5.79 3.68
N THR A 6 11.20 5.87 4.02
CA THR A 6 10.73 6.31 5.34
C THR A 6 9.96 5.20 6.04
N ALA A 7 10.36 4.87 7.27
CA ALA A 7 9.57 3.98 8.12
C ALA A 7 8.37 4.74 8.70
N VAL A 8 7.18 4.20 8.53
CA VAL A 8 5.92 4.76 9.03
C VAL A 8 5.37 3.85 10.12
N PRO A 9 5.37 4.25 11.39
CA PRO A 9 4.81 3.44 12.46
C PRO A 9 3.34 3.10 12.19
N THR A 10 3.02 1.81 12.17
CA THR A 10 1.66 1.30 11.97
C THR A 10 1.36 0.19 12.98
N PRO A 11 1.35 0.51 14.28
CA PRO A 11 1.19 -0.48 15.34
C PRO A 11 -0.21 -1.09 15.37
N GLY A 12 -0.33 -2.24 16.04
CA GLY A 12 -1.60 -2.91 16.30
C GLY A 12 -1.57 -4.37 15.91
N HIS A 13 -1.12 -4.67 14.68
CA HIS A 13 -0.85 -6.05 14.28
C HIS A 13 0.20 -6.68 15.21
N SER A 14 1.31 -5.96 15.40
CA SER A 14 2.23 -6.12 16.51
C SER A 14 2.58 -4.75 17.09
N PRO A 15 3.09 -4.65 18.34
CA PRO A 15 3.45 -3.37 18.95
C PRO A 15 4.49 -2.56 18.16
N GLY A 16 5.42 -3.25 17.50
CA GLY A 16 6.49 -2.64 16.71
C GLY A 16 6.22 -2.60 15.20
N HIS A 17 5.00 -2.93 14.76
CA HIS A 17 4.68 -2.98 13.33
C HIS A 17 4.88 -1.60 12.67
N SER A 18 5.52 -1.60 11.51
CA SER A 18 5.78 -0.40 10.71
C SER A 18 5.63 -0.72 9.23
N SER A 19 5.08 0.23 8.49
CA SER A 19 5.03 0.23 7.04
C SER A 19 6.26 0.96 6.47
N LEU A 20 6.55 0.77 5.19
CA LEU A 20 7.66 1.43 4.51
C LEU A 20 7.15 2.29 3.37
N LEU A 21 7.30 3.61 3.50
CA LEU A 21 7.03 4.56 2.42
C LEU A 21 8.27 4.65 1.51
N VAL A 22 8.05 4.45 0.22
CA VAL A 22 9.01 4.64 -0.86
C VAL A 22 8.61 5.91 -1.60
N SER A 23 9.54 6.86 -1.76
CA SER A 23 9.34 8.09 -2.51
C SER A 23 10.41 8.22 -3.58
N SER A 24 10.03 8.31 -4.84
CA SER A 24 10.98 8.47 -5.95
C SER A 24 10.32 9.18 -7.13
N GLY A 25 11.05 10.09 -7.79
CA GLY A 25 10.53 10.80 -8.97
C GLY A 25 9.26 11.63 -8.75
N GLY A 26 8.97 12.04 -7.50
CA GLY A 26 7.72 12.74 -7.15
C GLY A 26 6.51 11.82 -6.94
N GLU A 27 6.69 10.50 -7.08
CA GLU A 27 5.68 9.49 -6.79
C GLU A 27 5.94 8.82 -5.44
N GLN A 28 4.88 8.24 -4.87
CA GLN A 28 4.93 7.53 -3.59
C GLN A 28 4.26 6.17 -3.68
N ALA A 29 4.84 5.20 -2.98
CA ALA A 29 4.24 3.90 -2.73
C ALA A 29 4.49 3.45 -1.29
N ILE A 30 3.55 2.73 -0.69
CA ILE A 30 3.73 2.15 0.65
C ILE A 30 3.75 0.63 0.59
N VAL A 31 4.71 0.01 1.26
CA VAL A 31 4.63 -1.40 1.63
C VAL A 31 3.92 -1.46 2.98
N SER A 32 2.67 -1.91 2.98
CA SER A 32 1.82 -1.83 4.17
C SER A 32 2.25 -2.76 5.29
N GLY A 33 2.96 -3.85 4.96
CA GLY A 33 3.06 -5.01 5.85
C GLY A 33 1.65 -5.53 6.14
N ASP A 34 1.41 -5.88 7.40
CA ASP A 34 0.16 -6.48 7.88
C ASP A 34 -0.84 -5.44 8.43
N ALA A 35 -0.58 -4.15 8.21
CA ALA A 35 -1.55 -3.10 8.50
C ALA A 35 -2.83 -3.23 7.64
N ILE A 36 -2.68 -3.76 6.42
CA ILE A 36 -3.76 -4.09 5.48
C ILE A 36 -3.48 -5.48 4.92
N VAL A 37 -4.39 -6.42 5.17
CA VAL A 37 -4.22 -7.84 4.80
C VAL A 37 -5.34 -8.36 3.90
N HIS A 38 -6.45 -7.62 3.76
CA HIS A 38 -7.55 -8.00 2.89
C HIS A 38 -8.23 -6.78 2.24
N PRO A 39 -8.65 -6.84 0.96
CA PRO A 39 -9.32 -5.72 0.27
C PRO A 39 -10.55 -5.16 1.01
N ALA A 40 -11.32 -6.04 1.65
CA ALA A 40 -12.51 -5.65 2.42
C ALA A 40 -12.18 -4.65 3.55
N GLN A 41 -10.95 -4.63 4.06
CA GLN A 41 -10.55 -3.68 5.09
C GLN A 41 -10.47 -2.24 4.58
N ALA A 42 -10.40 -2.01 3.27
CA ALA A 42 -10.56 -0.67 2.71
C ALA A 42 -11.99 -0.14 2.93
N THR A 43 -13.00 -1.01 2.86
CA THR A 43 -14.39 -0.66 3.10
C THR A 43 -14.76 -0.75 4.58
N GLU A 44 -14.18 -1.74 5.26
CA GLU A 44 -14.47 -2.11 6.66
C GLU A 44 -13.18 -2.05 7.50
N PRO A 45 -12.67 -0.84 7.79
CA PRO A 45 -11.36 -0.63 8.42
C PRO A 45 -11.27 -1.22 9.83
N THR A 46 -12.40 -1.43 10.50
CA THR A 46 -12.50 -2.03 11.84
C THR A 46 -12.45 -3.55 11.84
N TRP A 47 -12.48 -4.19 10.66
CA TRP A 47 -12.40 -5.64 10.55
C TRP A 47 -10.97 -6.11 10.79
N ASN A 48 -10.71 -6.54 12.01
CA ASN A 48 -9.42 -7.04 12.44
C ASN A 48 -9.22 -8.50 12.05
N VAL A 49 -7.95 -8.89 11.92
CA VAL A 49 -7.61 -10.30 11.80
C VAL A 49 -7.34 -10.90 13.18
N HIS A 50 -7.46 -12.22 13.28
CA HIS A 50 -7.23 -12.94 14.53
C HIS A 50 -5.86 -12.61 15.14
N PHE A 51 -4.86 -12.46 14.27
CA PHE A 51 -3.45 -12.24 14.61
C PHE A 51 -3.10 -10.81 15.05
N ASP A 52 -4.05 -9.87 15.01
CA ASP A 52 -3.82 -8.54 15.56
C ASP A 52 -3.67 -8.63 17.09
N MET A 53 -2.47 -8.29 17.58
CA MET A 53 -2.13 -8.31 19.01
C MET A 53 -2.91 -7.25 19.80
N ASP A 54 -3.12 -6.08 19.21
CA ASP A 54 -4.01 -5.02 19.71
C ASP A 54 -4.99 -4.62 18.60
N LYS A 55 -6.22 -5.15 18.71
CA LYS A 55 -7.28 -5.00 17.71
C LYS A 55 -7.80 -3.56 17.63
N GLU A 56 -7.83 -2.86 18.75
CA GLU A 56 -8.32 -1.49 18.78
C GLU A 56 -7.28 -0.55 18.15
N GLN A 57 -6.01 -0.75 18.49
CA GLN A 57 -4.91 -0.02 17.87
C GLN A 57 -4.80 -0.34 16.37
N ALA A 58 -4.94 -1.62 15.97
CA ALA A 58 -4.89 -2.03 14.57
C ALA A 58 -5.99 -1.34 13.75
N ALA A 59 -7.22 -1.30 14.25
CA ALA A 59 -8.34 -0.62 13.57
C ALA A 59 -8.09 0.89 13.44
N ARG A 60 -7.63 1.57 14.51
CA ARG A 60 -7.31 3.02 14.46
C ARG A 60 -6.19 3.32 13.48
N THR A 61 -5.11 2.55 13.55
CA THR A 61 -3.96 2.69 12.65
C THR A 61 -4.37 2.45 11.21
N ARG A 62 -5.19 1.43 10.95
CA ARG A 62 -5.68 1.11 9.61
C ARG A 62 -6.55 2.22 9.06
N GLU A 63 -7.44 2.79 9.85
CA GLU A 63 -8.28 3.92 9.40
C GLU A 63 -7.43 5.14 9.03
N MET A 64 -6.48 5.52 9.89
CA MET A 64 -5.57 6.64 9.60
C MET A 64 -4.74 6.41 8.35
N LEU A 65 -4.21 5.19 8.19
CA LEU A 65 -3.44 4.80 7.02
C LEU A 65 -4.30 4.87 5.76
N LEU A 66 -5.48 4.25 5.75
CA LEU A 66 -6.38 4.24 4.60
C LEU A 66 -6.83 5.65 4.20
N ALA A 67 -7.12 6.53 5.17
CA ALA A 67 -7.47 7.93 4.90
C ALA A 67 -6.34 8.69 4.21
N TRP A 68 -5.09 8.49 4.64
CA TRP A 68 -3.92 9.10 3.99
C TRP A 68 -3.71 8.55 2.57
N LEU A 69 -3.78 7.23 2.40
CA LEU A 69 -3.59 6.59 1.09
C LEU A 69 -4.65 7.01 0.07
N GLU A 70 -5.89 7.18 0.53
CA GLU A 70 -7.00 7.70 -0.26
C GLU A 70 -6.76 9.16 -0.68
N ALA A 71 -6.40 10.03 0.26
CA ALA A 71 -6.23 11.46 0.03
C ALA A 71 -5.11 11.77 -0.97
N ASP A 72 -3.98 11.07 -0.83
CA ASP A 72 -2.78 11.32 -1.64
C ASP A 72 -2.69 10.42 -2.87
N GLY A 73 -3.64 9.48 -3.04
CA GLY A 73 -3.67 8.54 -4.16
C GLY A 73 -2.46 7.60 -4.20
N ILE A 74 -1.89 7.28 -3.03
CA ILE A 74 -0.65 6.51 -2.89
C ILE A 74 -0.88 5.05 -3.29
N THR A 75 0.07 4.50 -4.06
CA THR A 75 0.06 3.07 -4.40
C THR A 75 0.41 2.23 -3.18
N VAL A 76 -0.37 1.18 -2.92
CA VAL A 76 -0.16 0.26 -1.81
C VAL A 76 0.33 -1.07 -2.33
N ALA A 77 1.39 -1.59 -1.73
CA ALA A 77 1.83 -2.98 -1.85
C ALA A 77 1.49 -3.72 -0.54
N ALA A 78 0.52 -4.63 -0.59
CA ALA A 78 0.02 -5.40 0.54
C ALA A 78 0.27 -6.89 0.33
N GLY A 79 1.06 -7.51 1.22
CA GLY A 79 1.58 -8.87 1.03
C GLY A 79 0.54 -9.99 1.05
N HIS A 80 -0.63 -9.74 1.66
CA HIS A 80 -1.69 -10.74 1.84
C HIS A 80 -2.89 -10.55 0.91
N ILE A 81 -2.87 -9.53 0.04
CA ILE A 81 -3.95 -9.31 -0.94
C ILE A 81 -3.73 -10.19 -2.19
N PRO A 82 -4.76 -10.90 -2.68
CA PRO A 82 -4.64 -11.72 -3.90
C PRO A 82 -4.21 -10.93 -5.15
N GLY A 83 -3.67 -11.62 -6.14
CA GLY A 83 -3.25 -11.03 -7.41
C GLY A 83 -1.85 -10.41 -7.33
N SER A 84 -1.68 -9.19 -7.83
CA SER A 84 -0.39 -8.50 -7.80
C SER A 84 0.02 -8.06 -6.39
N GLY A 85 -0.94 -7.94 -5.46
CA GLY A 85 -0.75 -7.30 -4.15
C GLY A 85 -0.65 -5.78 -4.24
N PHE A 86 -0.71 -5.20 -5.44
CA PHE A 86 -0.68 -3.74 -5.66
C PHE A 86 -2.08 -3.18 -5.86
N GLY A 87 -2.34 -2.02 -5.27
CA GLY A 87 -3.63 -1.35 -5.40
C GLY A 87 -3.61 0.10 -4.96
N ARG A 88 -4.78 0.73 -5.02
CA ARG A 88 -5.06 2.04 -4.44
C ARG A 88 -6.32 1.99 -3.61
N VAL A 89 -6.37 2.88 -2.63
CA VAL A 89 -7.58 3.14 -1.85
C VAL A 89 -8.33 4.26 -2.54
N VAL A 90 -9.59 4.03 -2.90
CA VAL A 90 -10.41 4.99 -3.64
C VAL A 90 -11.78 5.09 -3.00
N ARG A 91 -12.50 6.18 -3.26
CA ARG A 91 -13.88 6.39 -2.82
C ARG A 91 -14.80 6.53 -4.02
N ASP A 92 -15.95 5.86 -3.95
CA ASP A 92 -17.00 6.03 -4.95
C ASP A 92 -17.63 7.43 -4.85
N GLY A 93 -18.07 7.99 -5.98
CA GLY A 93 -18.64 9.33 -6.07
C GLY A 93 -20.13 9.43 -5.71
N GLY A 94 -20.76 8.33 -5.29
CA GLY A 94 -22.17 8.31 -4.86
C GLY A 94 -22.42 9.04 -3.52
N GLU A 95 -23.70 9.29 -3.20
CA GLU A 95 -24.12 10.04 -1.99
C GLU A 95 -23.57 9.47 -0.67
N ASP A 96 -23.39 8.14 -0.58
CA ASP A 96 -22.83 7.45 0.59
C ASP A 96 -21.31 7.18 0.51
N GLY A 97 -20.63 7.72 -0.52
CA GLY A 97 -19.24 7.51 -0.92
C GLY A 97 -18.43 6.52 -0.07
N ARG A 98 -18.43 5.24 -0.46
CA ARG A 98 -17.69 4.18 0.24
C ARG A 98 -16.27 4.05 -0.26
N ARG A 99 -15.34 3.82 0.67
CA ARG A 99 -13.95 3.50 0.39
C ARG A 99 -13.84 2.04 -0.09
N TYR A 100 -13.04 1.76 -1.11
CA TYR A 100 -12.77 0.42 -1.61
C TYR A 100 -11.35 0.28 -2.16
N TRP A 101 -10.91 -0.98 -2.29
CA TRP A 101 -9.62 -1.33 -2.89
C TRP A 101 -9.75 -1.44 -4.40
N LEU A 102 -8.99 -0.62 -5.13
CA LEU A 102 -8.82 -0.72 -6.57
C LEU A 102 -7.52 -1.49 -6.86
N ALA A 103 -7.63 -2.73 -7.30
CA ALA A 103 -6.47 -3.53 -7.68
C ALA A 103 -5.76 -2.91 -8.90
N LEU A 104 -4.44 -2.86 -8.86
CA LEU A 104 -3.61 -2.48 -9.99
C LEU A 104 -3.09 -3.75 -10.67
N GLU A 105 -3.43 -3.88 -11.94
CA GLU A 105 -2.97 -4.99 -12.78
C GLU A 105 -1.48 -4.82 -13.13
N LYS A 106 -0.81 -5.96 -13.37
CA LYS A 106 0.56 -5.93 -13.89
C LYS A 106 0.53 -5.33 -15.30
N ARG A 107 1.29 -4.26 -15.55
CA ARG A 107 1.63 -3.88 -16.92
C ARG A 107 2.46 -4.99 -17.56
N GLN A 108 2.26 -5.23 -18.85
CA GLN A 108 3.08 -6.20 -19.56
C GLN A 108 4.49 -5.64 -19.73
N GLU A 109 5.50 -6.51 -19.72
CA GLU A 109 6.92 -6.15 -19.92
C GLU A 109 7.14 -5.31 -21.20
N THR A 110 6.25 -5.46 -22.20
CA THR A 110 6.26 -4.73 -23.47
C THR A 110 5.97 -3.23 -23.33
N ASP A 111 5.54 -2.76 -22.16
CA ASP A 111 5.15 -1.36 -21.92
C ASP A 111 6.30 -0.52 -21.32
N LEU A 112 7.47 -1.10 -21.08
CA LEU A 112 8.65 -0.37 -20.62
C LEU A 112 9.41 0.20 -21.84
N PRO A 113 9.77 1.51 -21.86
CA PRO A 113 10.68 2.02 -22.87
C PRO A 113 11.99 1.22 -22.77
N GLY A 114 12.36 0.56 -23.87
CA GLY A 114 13.45 -0.41 -23.89
C GLY A 114 14.72 0.12 -23.25
N ILE A 115 15.14 -0.50 -22.15
CA ILE A 115 16.47 -0.31 -21.60
C ILE A 115 17.43 -1.00 -22.56
N ASP A 116 18.09 -0.21 -23.42
CA ASP A 116 19.15 -0.68 -24.29
C ASP A 116 20.40 -1.03 -23.44
N LEU A 117 20.50 -2.31 -23.07
CA LEU A 117 21.67 -2.86 -22.38
C LEU A 117 22.87 -3.11 -23.32
N SER A 118 22.81 -2.70 -24.60
CA SER A 118 23.90 -2.95 -25.55
C SER A 118 25.07 -1.96 -25.46
N ARG A 119 25.05 -1.00 -24.52
CA ARG A 119 26.16 -0.04 -24.29
C ARG A 119 27.05 -0.39 -23.10
N GLY A 120 27.33 -1.68 -22.90
CA GLY A 120 28.46 -2.17 -22.11
C GLY A 120 29.71 -2.38 -22.97
N GLY A 121 30.20 -1.32 -23.61
CA GLY A 121 31.43 -1.36 -24.42
C GLY A 121 32.67 -1.29 -23.53
N ARG A 122 33.45 -2.37 -23.53
CA ARG A 122 34.84 -2.37 -23.06
C ARG A 122 35.70 -1.44 -23.92
N SER A 123 36.32 -0.45 -23.30
CA SER A 123 37.73 -0.05 -23.48
C SER A 123 38.11 0.94 -22.39
#